data_AF-A0A0R3TW94-F1
#
_entry.id   AF-A0A0R3TW94-F1
#
_cell.length_a   1.000
_cell.length_b   1.000
_cell.length_c   1.000
_cell.angle_alpha   90.00
_cell.angle_beta   90.00
_cell.angle_gamma   90.00
#
_symmetry.space_group_name_H-M   'P 1'
#
loop_
_entity.id
_entity.type
_entity.pdbx_description
1 polymer ?
#
loop_
_entity_poly.entity_id
_entity_poly.type
_entity_poly.pdbx_seq_one_letter_code
_entity_poly.pdbx_strand_id
1 'polypeptide(L)'
;MIVNTKVIEIELDQYSLTLSPKTLICRVAEYCCYGYCIDLLRHLANRPSGPHENATSFTYELHLVGDGQMGEELVSAMNETKVWSGIVGELTTGLADLSVAPMTITPERVTILEFTKPFKYLGMTILVKRVS
;
A
#
# COMPACT_ATOMS: atom_id res chain seq x y z
N MET A 1 -6.15 17.25 11.22
CA MET A 1 -6.37 16.14 10.27
C MET A 1 -7.19 15.09 11.01
N ILE A 2 -8.52 15.21 10.96
CA ILE A 2 -9.41 14.13 11.38
C ILE A 2 -9.62 13.31 10.11
N VAL A 3 -8.78 12.31 9.90
CA VAL A 3 -9.04 11.28 8.89
C VAL A 3 -9.91 10.24 9.58
N ASN A 4 -11.17 10.23 9.19
CA ASN A 4 -12.09 9.14 9.51
C ASN A 4 -11.74 8.01 8.53
N THR A 5 -10.57 7.39 8.72
CA THR A 5 -9.89 6.60 7.69
C THR A 5 -10.67 5.32 7.42
N LYS A 6 -11.23 5.22 6.22
CA LYS A 6 -11.69 3.97 5.63
C LYS A 6 -10.49 3.42 4.87
N VAL A 7 -10.03 2.24 5.29
CA VAL A 7 -9.23 1.35 4.45
C VAL A 7 -7.73 1.76 4.29
N ILE A 8 -6.85 0.93 4.85
CA ILE A 8 -5.39 1.02 4.73
C ILE A 8 -4.84 -0.20 4.00
N GLU A 9 -4.03 0.08 2.99
CA GLU A 9 -3.50 -0.93 2.08
C GLU A 9 -2.07 -1.36 2.44
N ILE A 10 -1.82 -2.66 2.41
CA ILE A 10 -0.51 -3.27 2.68
C ILE A 10 -0.12 -4.15 1.50
N GLU A 11 1.06 -3.93 0.93
CA GLU A 11 1.67 -4.81 -0.05
C GLU A 11 2.38 -5.97 0.67
N LEU A 12 2.02 -7.21 0.31
CA LEU A 12 2.78 -8.40 0.68
C LEU A 12 3.67 -8.77 -0.51
N ASP A 13 4.95 -9.02 -0.28
CA ASP A 13 5.84 -9.66 -1.26
C ASP A 13 5.24 -11.03 -1.64
N GLN A 14 4.51 -11.10 -2.76
CA GLN A 14 3.83 -12.31 -3.19
C GLN A 14 4.84 -13.32 -3.75
N TYR A 15 5.32 -14.23 -2.90
CA TYR A 15 5.88 -15.49 -3.39
C TYR A 15 4.75 -16.50 -3.61
N SER A 16 4.24 -16.52 -4.85
CA SER A 16 3.38 -17.54 -5.47
C SER A 16 2.04 -17.90 -4.79
N LEU A 17 0.94 -17.32 -5.29
CA LEU A 17 -0.37 -17.97 -5.25
C LEU A 17 -0.89 -18.12 -6.68
N THR A 18 -0.90 -19.36 -7.17
CA THR A 18 -1.59 -19.72 -8.42
C THR A 18 -3.07 -19.92 -8.12
N LEU A 19 -3.93 -19.05 -8.67
CA LEU A 19 -5.38 -19.23 -8.60
C LEU A 19 -5.86 -20.02 -9.83
N SER A 20 -6.38 -21.23 -9.61
CA SER A 20 -7.03 -22.06 -10.63
C SER A 20 -8.44 -21.51 -10.95
N PRO A 21 -8.91 -21.55 -12.21
CA PRO A 21 -10.11 -20.85 -12.63
C PRO A 21 -11.35 -21.74 -12.45
N LYS A 22 -12.00 -21.75 -11.28
CA LYS A 22 -13.38 -22.26 -11.15
C LYS A 22 -14.21 -21.49 -10.11
N THR A 23 -15.20 -20.76 -10.63
CA THR A 23 -16.40 -20.22 -9.94
C THR A 23 -16.16 -18.99 -9.04
N LEU A 24 -16.63 -17.82 -9.50
CA LEU A 24 -16.71 -16.58 -8.73
C LEU A 24 -17.70 -16.72 -7.57
N ILE A 25 -17.19 -17.17 -6.44
CA ILE A 25 -17.72 -16.87 -5.12
C ILE A 25 -16.72 -15.88 -4.55
N CYS A 26 -17.12 -14.62 -4.31
CA CYS A 26 -16.35 -13.70 -3.48
C CYS A 26 -16.36 -14.26 -2.05
N ARG A 27 -15.48 -15.21 -1.77
CA ARG A 27 -15.15 -15.58 -0.40
C ARG A 27 -14.33 -14.43 0.15
N VAL A 28 -14.94 -13.64 1.04
CA VAL A 28 -14.18 -12.75 1.92
C VAL A 28 -13.32 -13.67 2.77
N ALA A 29 -12.05 -13.83 2.38
CA ALA A 29 -11.08 -14.55 3.17
C ALA A 29 -10.47 -13.54 4.15
N GLU A 30 -10.79 -13.69 5.43
CA GLU A 30 -10.11 -12.95 6.48
C GLU A 30 -8.71 -13.54 6.67
N TYR A 31 -7.70 -12.72 6.45
CA TYR A 31 -6.30 -13.07 6.68
C TYR A 31 -5.78 -12.33 7.90
N CYS A 32 -5.00 -13.03 8.73
CA CYS A 32 -4.22 -12.36 9.76
C CYS A 32 -2.92 -11.82 9.14
N CYS A 33 -2.73 -10.50 9.19
CA CYS A 33 -1.54 -9.83 8.66
C CYS A 33 -0.57 -9.46 9.80
N TYR A 34 0.72 -9.71 9.59
CA TYR A 34 1.80 -9.31 10.50
C TYR A 34 3.03 -8.86 9.70
N GLY A 35 3.86 -8.00 10.29
CA GLY A 35 5.08 -7.53 9.66
C GLY A 35 5.43 -6.09 10.02
N TYR A 36 6.52 -5.59 9.45
CA TYR A 36 7.05 -4.25 9.76
C TYR A 36 6.01 -3.14 9.54
N CYS A 37 5.32 -3.15 8.40
CA CYS A 37 4.30 -2.14 8.08
C CYS A 37 3.08 -2.20 9.02
N ILE A 38 2.71 -3.40 9.48
CA ILE A 38 1.62 -3.58 10.45
C ILE A 38 2.00 -2.96 11.80
N ASP A 39 3.22 -3.21 12.27
CA ASP A 39 3.68 -2.68 13.55
C ASP A 39 3.89 -1.17 13.48
N LEU A 40 4.37 -0.66 12.35
CA LEU A 40 4.44 0.77 12.08
C LEU A 40 3.04 1.41 12.12
N LEU A 41 2.06 0.82 11.44
CA LEU A 41 0.69 1.31 11.44
C LEU A 41 0.09 1.34 12.85
N ARG A 42 0.26 0.26 13.64
CA ARG A 42 -0.18 0.22 15.04
C ARG A 42 0.47 1.31 15.88
N HIS A 43 1.76 1.60 15.66
CA HIS A 43 2.44 2.69 16.36
C HIS A 43 1.88 4.05 15.94
N LEU A 44 1.62 4.27 14.65
CA LEU A 44 1.04 5.52 14.16
C LEU A 44 -0.37 5.75 14.73
N ALA A 45 -1.21 4.71 14.72
CA ALA A 45 -2.59 4.75 15.19
C ALA A 45 -2.72 4.97 16.70
N ASN A 46 -1.70 4.61 17.49
CA ASN A 46 -1.71 4.75 18.94
C ASN A 46 -0.69 5.78 19.44
N ARG A 47 -0.14 6.63 18.56
CA ARG A 47 0.92 7.57 18.92
C ARG A 47 0.37 8.65 19.87
N PRO A 48 0.89 8.77 21.10
CA PRO A 48 0.50 9.85 22.01
C PRO A 48 1.01 11.20 21.50
N SER A 49 0.29 12.27 21.83
CA SER A 49 0.69 13.65 21.53
C SER A 49 2.07 13.95 22.11
N GLY A 50 2.97 14.45 21.27
CA GLY A 50 4.27 14.96 21.69
C GLY A 50 4.28 16.49 21.85
N PRO A 51 5.39 17.09 22.31
CA PRO A 51 5.49 18.54 22.56
C PRO A 51 5.27 19.42 21.32
N HIS A 52 5.43 18.84 20.12
CA HIS A 52 5.28 19.52 18.83
C HIS A 52 4.34 18.78 17.86
N GLU A 53 3.62 17.74 18.32
CA GLU A 53 2.79 16.90 17.45
C GLU A 53 1.50 16.49 18.18
N ASN A 54 0.36 16.69 17.52
CA ASN A 54 -0.93 16.27 18.04
C ASN A 54 -1.02 14.74 18.10
N ALA A 55 -1.81 14.20 19.02
CA ALA A 55 -2.06 12.76 19.10
C ALA A 55 -2.74 12.28 17.80
N THR A 56 -2.21 11.20 17.24
CA THR A 56 -2.74 10.59 16.01
C THR A 56 -3.51 9.32 16.36
N SER A 57 -4.51 9.45 17.24
CA SER A 57 -5.39 8.33 17.55
C SER A 57 -6.41 8.15 16.44
N PHE A 58 -6.30 7.05 15.67
CA PHE A 58 -7.28 6.69 14.64
C PHE A 58 -7.50 5.18 14.60
N THR A 59 -8.68 4.79 14.13
CA THR A 59 -9.02 3.41 13.80
C THR A 59 -8.81 3.17 12.30
N TYR A 60 -8.60 1.93 11.92
CA TYR A 60 -8.40 1.56 10.53
C TYR A 60 -9.00 0.19 10.23
N GLU A 61 -9.35 -0.02 8.97
CA GLU A 61 -9.66 -1.32 8.39
C GLU A 61 -8.53 -1.66 7.41
N LEU A 62 -8.12 -2.93 7.37
CA LEU A 62 -7.05 -3.36 6.48
C LEU A 62 -7.63 -4.13 5.30
N HIS A 63 -7.11 -3.85 4.12
CA HIS A 63 -7.30 -4.70 2.96
C HIS A 63 -6.00 -4.85 2.18
N LEU A 64 -5.97 -5.86 1.32
CA LEU A 64 -4.87 -6.08 0.38
C LEU A 64 -5.29 -5.50 -0.96
N VAL A 65 -4.32 -4.87 -1.64
CA VAL A 65 -4.46 -4.41 -3.02
C VAL A 65 -5.03 -5.52 -3.91
N GLY A 66 -6.01 -5.19 -4.76
CA GLY A 66 -6.70 -6.19 -5.57
C GLY A 66 -5.78 -6.96 -6.53
N ASP A 67 -4.78 -6.29 -7.11
CA ASP A 67 -3.87 -6.84 -8.13
C ASP A 67 -2.45 -7.18 -7.61
N GLY A 68 -2.17 -6.92 -6.34
CA GLY A 68 -0.85 -7.18 -5.76
C GLY A 68 0.26 -6.20 -6.17
N GLN A 69 -0.06 -5.09 -6.85
CA GLN A 69 0.94 -4.17 -7.42
C GLN A 69 0.97 -2.82 -6.70
N MET A 70 2.13 -2.17 -6.71
CA MET A 70 2.25 -0.77 -6.27
C MET A 70 1.43 0.20 -7.15
N GLY A 71 1.34 -0.10 -8.44
CA GLY A 71 0.64 0.73 -9.41
C GLY A 71 1.53 1.31 -10.51
N GLU A 72 0.99 1.28 -11.72
CA GLU A 72 1.58 1.76 -12.97
C GLU A 72 0.58 2.69 -13.67
N GLU A 73 1.09 3.69 -14.38
CA GLU A 73 0.26 4.54 -15.22
C GLU A 73 -0.06 3.80 -16.52
N LEU A 74 -1.34 3.50 -16.72
CA LEU A 74 -1.86 2.84 -17.90
C LEU A 74 -2.65 3.84 -18.74
N VAL A 75 -2.65 3.64 -20.05
CA VAL A 75 -3.52 4.39 -20.96
C VAL A 75 -4.80 3.56 -21.16
N SER A 76 -5.93 4.13 -20.75
CA SER A 76 -7.24 3.50 -20.94
C SER A 76 -7.56 3.33 -22.42
N ALA A 77 -7.84 2.09 -22.84
CA ALA A 77 -8.17 1.77 -24.22
C ALA A 77 -9.51 2.37 -24.69
N MET A 78 -10.38 2.81 -23.76
CA MET A 78 -11.72 3.30 -24.11
C MET A 78 -11.75 4.79 -24.46
N ASN A 79 -10.88 5.58 -23.85
CA ASN A 79 -10.93 7.05 -23.90
C ASN A 79 -9.54 7.71 -23.89
N GLU A 80 -8.47 6.92 -24.03
CA GLU A 80 -7.07 7.36 -24.03
C GLU A 80 -6.66 8.15 -22.76
N THR A 81 -7.43 8.05 -21.67
CA THR A 81 -7.09 8.72 -20.41
C THR A 81 -6.10 7.90 -19.62
N LYS A 82 -5.16 8.59 -18.95
CA LYS A 82 -4.26 7.98 -17.96
C LYS A 82 -5.06 7.48 -16.76
N VAL A 83 -4.88 6.22 -16.41
CA VAL A 83 -5.46 5.56 -15.23
C VAL A 83 -4.35 4.85 -14.47
N TRP A 84 -4.50 4.68 -13.17
CA TRP A 84 -3.50 4.02 -12.34
C TRP A 84 -4.01 2.67 -11.85
N SER A 85 -3.13 1.66 -11.86
CA SER A 85 -3.38 0.35 -11.26
C SER A 85 -2.88 0.27 -9.82
N GLY A 86 -3.09 -0.88 -9.17
CA GLY A 86 -2.58 -1.17 -7.83
C GLY A 86 -2.93 -0.14 -6.77
N ILE A 87 -2.05 -0.03 -5.76
CA ILE A 87 -2.20 0.89 -4.63
C ILE A 87 -2.46 2.33 -5.10
N VAL A 88 -1.69 2.80 -6.08
CA VAL A 88 -1.85 4.16 -6.61
C VAL A 88 -3.25 4.36 -7.22
N GLY A 89 -3.78 3.35 -7.92
CA GLY A 89 -5.14 3.35 -8.46
C GLY A 89 -6.20 3.39 -7.37
N GLU A 90 -6.06 2.57 -6.33
CA GLU A 90 -7.01 2.52 -5.22
C GLU A 90 -7.04 3.83 -4.42
N LEU A 91 -5.88 4.45 -4.18
CA LEU A 91 -5.78 5.77 -3.54
C LEU A 91 -6.42 6.88 -4.40
N THR A 92 -6.12 6.91 -5.70
CA THR A 92 -6.62 7.97 -6.59
C THR A 92 -8.12 7.86 -6.89
N THR A 93 -8.68 6.66 -6.80
CA THR A 93 -10.13 6.41 -6.98
C THR A 93 -10.93 6.49 -5.67
N GLY A 94 -10.26 6.66 -4.53
CA GLY A 94 -10.88 6.72 -3.21
C GLY A 94 -11.36 5.36 -2.68
N LEU A 95 -10.81 4.26 -3.20
CA LEU A 95 -11.01 2.92 -2.64
C LEU A 95 -10.20 2.71 -1.36
N ALA A 96 -9.08 3.43 -1.21
CA ALA A 96 -8.27 3.49 0.00
C ALA A 96 -7.90 4.95 0.33
N ASP A 97 -7.75 5.26 1.62
CA ASP A 97 -7.38 6.60 2.09
C ASP A 97 -5.87 6.74 2.35
N LEU A 98 -5.19 5.62 2.64
CA LEU A 98 -3.78 5.59 3.02
C LEU A 98 -3.15 4.24 2.65
N SER A 99 -1.91 4.27 2.15
CA SER A 99 -1.09 3.07 2.00
C SER A 99 0.02 3.04 3.06
N VAL A 100 0.21 1.89 3.68
CA VAL A 100 1.38 1.58 4.52
C VAL A 100 2.08 0.37 3.94
N ALA A 101 2.80 0.60 2.84
CA ALA A 101 3.51 -0.42 2.08
C ALA A 101 4.92 0.07 1.67
N PRO A 102 5.82 -0.85 1.25
CA PRO A 102 7.11 -0.51 0.65
C PRO A 102 6.98 0.19 -0.72
N MET A 103 6.49 1.43 -0.76
CA MET A 103 6.34 2.16 -2.04
C MET A 103 7.58 2.95 -2.45
N THR A 104 8.01 2.77 -3.68
CA THR A 104 9.02 3.63 -4.32
C THR A 104 8.43 4.98 -4.69
N ILE A 105 9.07 6.06 -4.21
CA ILE A 105 8.75 7.44 -4.59
C ILE A 105 9.36 7.72 -5.96
N THR A 106 8.52 7.94 -6.98
CA THR A 106 8.95 8.34 -8.34
C THR A 106 8.33 9.68 -8.72
N PRO A 107 8.95 10.44 -9.64
CA PRO A 107 8.40 11.72 -10.09
C PRO A 107 6.96 11.61 -10.61
N GLU A 108 6.64 10.55 -11.34
CA GLU A 108 5.32 10.31 -11.92
C GLU A 108 4.27 10.16 -10.81
N ARG A 109 4.57 9.35 -9.77
CA ARG A 109 3.65 9.13 -8.65
C ARG A 109 3.47 10.37 -7.78
N VAL A 110 4.50 11.21 -7.64
CA VAL A 110 4.41 12.47 -6.88
C VAL A 110 3.47 13.48 -7.55
N THR A 111 3.19 13.36 -8.85
CA THR A 111 2.24 14.26 -9.52
C THR A 111 0.78 14.05 -9.09
N ILE A 112 0.47 12.89 -8.50
CA ILE A 112 -0.91 12.48 -8.16
C ILE A 112 -1.07 12.03 -6.71
N LEU A 113 0.02 11.77 -5.98
CA LEU A 113 0.00 11.35 -4.58
C LEU A 113 0.85 12.28 -3.71
N GLU A 114 0.41 12.47 -2.47
CA GLU A 114 1.19 13.14 -1.43
C GLU A 114 1.97 12.10 -0.60
N PHE A 115 3.30 12.10 -0.74
CA PHE A 115 4.16 11.21 0.04
C PHE A 115 4.59 11.85 1.36
N THR A 116 4.72 11.01 2.40
CA THR A 116 5.40 11.40 3.64
C THR A 116 6.91 11.51 3.44
N LYS A 117 7.62 11.97 4.48
CA LYS A 117 9.08 11.79 4.53
C LYS A 117 9.41 10.29 4.46
N PRO A 118 10.49 9.89 3.76
CA PRO A 118 10.94 8.51 3.74
C PRO A 118 11.20 7.99 5.16
N PHE A 119 10.61 6.84 5.52
CA PHE A 119 10.85 6.18 6.81
C PHE A 119 12.00 5.17 6.74
N LYS A 120 12.39 4.76 5.52
CA LYS A 120 13.49 3.83 5.27
C LYS A 120 14.18 4.18 3.96
N TYR A 121 15.51 4.20 3.98
CA TYR A 121 16.32 4.34 2.78
C TYR A 121 16.80 2.96 2.34
N LEU A 122 16.63 2.65 1.06
CA LEU A 122 17.09 1.43 0.43
C LEU A 122 17.92 1.79 -0.80
N GLY A 123 18.96 1.01 -1.06
CA GLY A 123 19.78 1.10 -2.27
C GLY A 123 19.71 -0.18 -3.07
N MET A 124 20.05 -0.10 -4.35
CA MET A 124 20.20 -1.29 -5.19
C MET A 124 21.38 -2.13 -4.71
N THR A 125 21.18 -3.43 -4.58
CA THR A 125 22.24 -4.39 -4.24
C THR A 125 22.19 -5.58 -5.19
N ILE A 126 23.34 -6.24 -5.38
CA ILE A 126 23.44 -7.43 -6.23
C ILE A 126 23.55 -8.65 -5.31
N LEU A 127 22.62 -9.60 -5.46
CA LEU A 127 22.67 -10.89 -4.79
C LEU A 127 23.49 -11.86 -5.66
N VAL A 128 24.59 -12.37 -5.13
CA VAL A 128 25.45 -13.37 -5.81
C VAL A 128 25.50 -14.64 -4.98
N LYS A 129 25.35 -15.81 -5.64
CA LYS A 129 25.53 -17.10 -4.98
C LYS A 129 26.97 -17.22 -4.47
N ARG A 130 27.13 -17.47 -3.17
CA ARG A 130 28.44 -17.80 -2.60
C ARG A 130 28.89 -19.17 -3.14
N VAL A 131 30.09 -19.23 -3.72
CA VAL A 131 30.73 -20.50 -4.08
C VAL A 131 31.38 -21.05 -2.81
N SER A 132 30.94 -22.22 -2.38
CA SER A 132 31.44 -22.98 -1.22
C SER A 132 32.24 -24.17 -1.68
#